data_AF-A0A699R1A2-F1
#
_entry.id   AF-A0A699R1A2-F1
#
_cell.length_a   1.000
_cell.length_b   1.000
_cell.length_c   1.000
_cell.angle_alpha   90.00
_cell.angle_beta   90.00
_cell.angle_gamma   90.00
#
_symmetry.space_group_name_H-M   'P 1'
#
loop_
_entity.id
_entity.type
_entity.pdbx_description
1 polymer ?
#
loop_
_entity_poly.entity_id
_entity_poly.type
_entity_poly.pdbx_seq_one_letter_code
_entity_poly.pdbx_strand_id
1 'polypeptide(L)'
;ERLREEEEANELYRDVDINQGRGLQLSQKTEDSHVILTLTQSDAQQESLSTSSFVTNLLNPIVDPDRLQDFIQKENDEFLKTIDDNIKKIIKEQVKTQVKAQVSRILPGIKESVNTQLEAEVLTRSSHSSKTSYVVAADLSEMKLNKILIEKMERNKFIQRSEEQRNLYKALVEAYDADKTILDTYGESKILKRRH
;
A
#
# COMPACT_ATOMS: atom_id res chain seq x y z
N GLU A 1 14.06 21.59 -4.50
CA GLU A 1 13.25 22.70 -5.03
C GLU A 1 12.64 22.30 -6.38
N ARG A 2 11.43 21.72 -6.34
CA ARG A 2 10.29 21.98 -7.25
C ARG A 2 10.48 22.02 -8.78
N LEU A 3 11.10 21.02 -9.42
CA LEU A 3 11.02 20.89 -10.87
C LEU A 3 10.95 19.42 -11.29
N ARG A 4 9.83 19.02 -11.92
CA ARG A 4 9.52 17.73 -12.60
C ARG A 4 8.45 16.81 -11.98
N GLU A 5 7.29 17.34 -11.58
CA GLU A 5 6.07 16.51 -11.43
C GLU A 5 4.87 17.15 -12.14
N GLU A 6 5.09 17.72 -13.33
CA GLU A 6 4.06 18.35 -14.15
C GLU A 6 3.99 17.71 -15.55
N GLU A 7 4.00 16.37 -15.62
CA GLU A 7 3.92 15.68 -16.93
C GLU A 7 3.18 14.32 -16.94
N GLU A 8 2.38 13.97 -15.92
CA GLU A 8 1.63 12.69 -15.94
C GLU A 8 0.18 12.79 -15.40
N ALA A 9 -0.49 13.94 -15.56
CA ALA A 9 -1.89 14.10 -15.17
C ALA A 9 -2.89 14.17 -16.35
N ASN A 10 -2.43 13.99 -17.60
CA ASN A 10 -3.26 14.19 -18.80
C ASN A 10 -3.72 12.91 -19.51
N GLU A 11 -3.48 11.71 -18.95
CA GLU A 11 -3.87 10.46 -19.62
C GLU A 11 -5.09 9.73 -19.05
N LEU A 12 -5.72 10.25 -17.99
CA LEU A 12 -6.86 9.57 -17.36
C LEU A 12 -8.24 9.89 -17.99
N TYR A 13 -8.28 10.61 -19.12
CA TYR A 13 -9.50 11.19 -19.70
C TYR A 13 -9.95 10.57 -21.03
N ARG A 14 -9.60 9.30 -21.32
CA ARG A 14 -9.98 8.68 -22.60
C ARG A 14 -11.16 7.71 -22.58
N ASP A 15 -11.65 7.24 -21.43
CA ASP A 15 -12.67 6.16 -21.43
C ASP A 15 -13.85 6.40 -20.48
N VAL A 16 -14.49 7.58 -20.54
CA VAL A 16 -15.83 7.76 -19.92
C VAL A 16 -16.86 7.97 -21.02
N ASP A 17 -17.39 6.86 -21.54
CA ASP A 17 -18.56 6.84 -22.41
C ASP A 17 -19.82 7.09 -21.56
N ILE A 18 -20.28 8.35 -21.50
CA ILE A 18 -21.49 8.78 -20.77
C ILE A 18 -22.77 8.57 -21.62
N ASN A 19 -22.70 7.83 -22.74
CA ASN A 19 -23.84 7.68 -23.64
C ASN A 19 -24.34 6.24 -23.75
N GLN A 20 -24.75 5.63 -22.62
CA GLN A 20 -25.76 4.56 -22.66
C GLN A 20 -26.91 4.88 -21.70
N GLY A 21 -28.00 5.38 -22.29
CA GLY A 21 -29.17 5.89 -21.59
C GLY A 21 -29.82 4.87 -20.65
N ARG A 22 -29.85 5.23 -19.36
CA ARG A 22 -30.86 4.79 -18.40
C ARG A 22 -31.33 6.02 -17.63
N GLY A 23 -32.57 6.44 -17.95
CA GLY A 23 -33.17 7.65 -17.40
C GLY A 23 -33.35 7.61 -15.89
N LEU A 24 -32.71 8.55 -15.20
CA LEU A 24 -33.17 9.00 -13.89
C LEU A 24 -34.39 9.90 -14.13
N GLN A 25 -35.58 9.44 -13.76
CA GLN A 25 -36.78 10.28 -13.81
C GLN A 25 -36.70 11.34 -12.72
N LEU A 26 -36.32 12.55 -13.10
CA LEU A 26 -36.41 13.73 -12.25
C LEU A 26 -37.83 14.30 -12.42
N SER A 27 -38.72 14.03 -11.46
CA SER A 27 -40.04 14.67 -11.43
C SER A 27 -39.89 16.08 -10.87
N GLN A 28 -39.65 17.05 -11.74
CA GLN A 28 -39.75 18.46 -11.40
C GLN A 28 -41.15 18.94 -11.78
N LYS A 29 -42.01 19.10 -10.77
CA LYS A 29 -43.31 19.73 -10.96
C LYS A 29 -43.08 21.24 -11.00
N THR A 30 -42.83 21.77 -12.19
CA THR A 30 -42.82 23.22 -12.42
C THR A 30 -44.27 23.70 -12.45
N GLU A 31 -44.65 24.57 -11.51
CA GLU A 31 -45.89 25.34 -11.63
C GLU A 31 -45.75 26.27 -12.84
N ASP A 32 -46.60 26.01 -13.83
CA ASP A 32 -46.69 26.76 -15.06
C ASP A 32 -47.28 28.14 -14.76
N SER A 33 -46.42 29.15 -14.58
CA SER A 33 -46.87 30.53 -14.43
C SER A 33 -47.21 31.10 -15.80
N HIS A 34 -48.35 30.69 -16.35
CA HIS A 34 -48.94 31.32 -17.51
C HIS A 34 -49.44 32.72 -17.13
N VAL A 35 -48.69 33.76 -17.49
CA VAL A 35 -49.22 35.13 -17.51
C VAL A 35 -50.15 35.24 -18.71
N ILE A 36 -51.46 35.14 -18.48
CA ILE A 36 -52.47 35.46 -19.50
C ILE A 36 -52.48 36.99 -19.68
N LEU A 37 -51.87 37.47 -20.76
CA LEU A 37 -52.09 38.84 -21.25
C LEU A 37 -53.33 38.81 -22.16
N THR A 38 -54.48 39.18 -21.62
CA THR A 38 -55.67 39.49 -22.41
C THR A 38 -55.47 40.83 -23.12
N LEU A 39 -55.16 40.78 -24.42
CA LEU A 39 -55.21 41.94 -25.30
C LEU A 39 -56.69 42.27 -25.56
N THR A 40 -57.26 43.20 -24.79
CA THR A 40 -58.59 43.75 -25.09
C THR A 40 -58.47 44.65 -26.31
N GLN A 41 -58.97 44.15 -27.45
CA GLN A 41 -59.12 44.93 -28.67
C GLN A 41 -60.21 45.98 -28.46
N SER A 42 -59.83 47.21 -28.13
CA SER A 42 -60.72 48.37 -28.25
C SER A 42 -60.68 48.86 -29.69
N ASP A 43 -61.63 48.38 -30.48
CA ASP A 43 -61.80 48.80 -31.86
C ASP A 43 -62.64 50.08 -31.91
N ALA A 44 -61.99 51.23 -32.07
CA ALA A 44 -62.58 52.40 -32.71
C ALA A 44 -61.49 53.41 -33.10
N GLN A 45 -61.39 53.61 -34.41
CA GLN A 45 -60.93 54.83 -35.08
C GLN A 45 -59.41 55.07 -35.16
N GLN A 46 -58.95 54.87 -36.39
CA GLN A 46 -57.69 55.29 -36.97
C GLN A 46 -57.56 56.82 -36.91
N GLU A 47 -56.76 57.35 -35.98
CA GLU A 47 -56.17 58.69 -36.10
C GLU A 47 -54.68 58.66 -35.73
N SER A 48 -53.90 59.31 -36.60
CA SER A 48 -52.44 59.45 -36.65
C SER A 48 -51.67 59.29 -35.33
N LEU A 49 -50.95 58.17 -35.17
CA LEU A 49 -49.87 58.06 -34.20
C LEU A 49 -48.58 58.64 -34.80
N SER A 50 -48.41 59.97 -34.68
CA SER A 50 -47.05 60.51 -34.58
C SER A 50 -46.51 60.17 -33.20
N THR A 51 -46.10 58.92 -33.01
CA THR A 51 -45.29 58.50 -31.86
C THR A 51 -43.96 59.22 -31.98
N SER A 52 -43.84 60.31 -31.22
CA SER A 52 -42.62 61.10 -31.07
C SER A 52 -41.42 60.17 -30.83
N SER A 53 -40.38 60.30 -31.65
CA SER A 53 -39.07 59.63 -31.49
C SER A 53 -38.44 59.85 -30.10
N PHE A 54 -38.95 60.83 -29.34
CA PHE A 54 -38.57 61.07 -27.96
C PHE A 54 -39.02 59.95 -27.00
N VAL A 55 -40.14 59.29 -27.29
CA VAL A 55 -40.71 58.23 -26.42
C VAL A 55 -40.01 56.89 -26.64
N THR A 56 -39.50 56.62 -27.85
CA THR A 56 -38.72 55.40 -28.13
C THR A 56 -37.35 55.42 -27.44
N ASN A 57 -36.76 56.61 -27.26
CA ASN A 57 -35.47 56.76 -26.59
C ASN A 57 -35.57 56.76 -25.06
N LEU A 58 -36.75 57.06 -24.49
CA LEU A 58 -36.96 57.06 -23.05
C LEU A 58 -37.24 55.66 -22.48
N LEU A 59 -37.81 54.76 -23.30
CA LEU A 59 -38.11 53.37 -22.93
C LEU A 59 -36.95 52.39 -23.14
N ASN A 60 -35.80 52.86 -23.63
CA ASN A 60 -34.60 52.05 -23.77
C ASN A 60 -33.56 52.53 -22.74
N PRO A 61 -33.66 52.17 -21.45
CA PRO A 61 -32.52 52.34 -20.57
C PRO A 61 -31.41 51.46 -21.13
N ILE A 62 -30.37 52.14 -21.63
CA ILE A 62 -29.17 51.58 -22.26
C ILE A 62 -28.52 50.58 -21.29
N VAL A 63 -28.95 49.32 -21.35
CA VAL A 63 -28.11 48.20 -20.98
C VAL A 63 -27.47 47.76 -22.28
N ASP A 64 -26.19 48.06 -22.41
CA ASP A 64 -25.36 47.57 -23.49
C ASP A 64 -25.44 46.02 -23.47
N PRO A 65 -26.01 45.37 -24.51
CA PRO A 65 -26.20 43.92 -24.54
C PRO A 65 -24.89 43.15 -24.33
N ASP A 66 -23.78 43.71 -24.82
CA ASP A 66 -22.45 43.11 -24.68
C ASP A 66 -22.01 43.11 -23.21
N ARG A 67 -22.32 44.19 -22.46
CA ARG A 67 -22.01 44.27 -21.01
C ARG A 67 -22.88 43.35 -20.17
N LEU A 68 -24.13 43.11 -20.57
CA LEU A 68 -25.00 42.15 -19.91
C LEU A 68 -24.53 40.71 -20.17
N GLN A 69 -24.08 40.43 -21.40
CA GLN A 69 -23.55 39.13 -21.77
C GLN A 69 -22.23 38.81 -21.04
N ASP A 70 -21.31 39.76 -20.93
CA ASP A 70 -20.08 39.62 -20.13
C ASP A 70 -20.37 39.38 -18.64
N PHE A 71 -21.40 40.05 -18.10
CA PHE A 71 -21.82 39.86 -16.72
C PHE A 71 -22.35 38.44 -16.48
N ILE A 72 -23.23 37.96 -17.36
CA ILE A 72 -23.80 36.59 -17.29
C ILE A 72 -22.69 35.55 -17.45
N GLN A 73 -21.74 35.75 -18.37
CA GLN A 73 -20.63 34.81 -18.57
C GLN A 73 -19.74 34.74 -17.34
N LYS A 74 -19.40 35.89 -16.74
CA LYS A 74 -18.60 35.94 -15.52
C LYS A 74 -19.29 35.27 -14.33
N GLU A 75 -20.60 35.49 -14.18
CA GLU A 75 -21.39 34.84 -13.13
C GLU A 75 -21.44 33.32 -13.32
N ASN A 76 -21.61 32.86 -14.56
CA ASN A 76 -21.54 31.43 -14.90
C ASN A 76 -20.16 30.83 -14.62
N ASP A 77 -19.08 31.52 -14.98
CA ASP A 77 -17.71 31.06 -14.72
C ASP A 77 -17.44 30.95 -13.21
N GLU A 78 -17.93 31.91 -12.41
CA GLU A 78 -17.82 31.90 -10.95
C GLU A 78 -18.64 30.76 -10.33
N PHE A 79 -19.83 30.50 -10.85
CA PHE A 79 -20.67 29.37 -10.45
C PHE A 79 -20.01 28.02 -10.78
N LEU A 80 -19.50 27.85 -12.01
CA LEU A 80 -18.83 26.63 -12.44
C LEU A 80 -17.56 26.36 -11.63
N LYS A 81 -16.78 27.40 -11.33
CA LYS A 81 -15.61 27.29 -10.45
C LYS A 81 -16.01 26.81 -9.05
N THR A 82 -17.10 27.33 -8.51
CA THR A 82 -17.63 26.91 -7.21
C THR A 82 -18.05 25.44 -7.23
N ILE A 83 -18.69 24.99 -8.32
CA ILE A 83 -19.03 23.57 -8.51
C ILE A 83 -17.77 22.71 -8.56
N ASP A 84 -16.77 23.08 -9.35
CA ASP A 84 -15.51 22.34 -9.49
C ASP A 84 -14.80 22.18 -8.13
N ASP A 85 -14.66 23.28 -7.39
CA ASP A 85 -14.05 23.28 -6.06
C ASP A 85 -14.82 22.37 -5.08
N ASN A 86 -16.15 22.39 -5.14
CA ASN A 86 -17.00 21.54 -4.31
C ASN A 86 -16.88 20.06 -4.68
N ILE A 87 -16.91 19.71 -5.97
CA ILE A 87 -16.72 18.34 -6.45
C ILE A 87 -15.37 17.81 -6.00
N LYS A 88 -14.30 18.60 -6.21
CA LYS A 88 -12.94 18.26 -5.79
C LYS A 88 -12.85 18.01 -4.29
N LYS A 89 -13.51 18.86 -3.48
CA LYS A 89 -13.56 18.69 -2.02
C LYS A 89 -14.30 17.42 -1.61
N ILE A 90 -15.44 17.10 -2.23
CA ILE A 90 -16.21 15.89 -1.95
C ILE A 90 -15.38 14.64 -2.29
N ILE A 91 -14.77 14.60 -3.48
CA ILE A 91 -13.94 13.47 -3.91
C ILE A 91 -12.77 13.29 -2.94
N LYS A 92 -12.06 14.37 -2.60
CA LYS A 92 -10.91 14.30 -1.68
C LYS A 92 -11.30 13.75 -0.31
N GLU A 93 -12.38 14.21 0.28
CA GLU A 93 -12.83 13.74 1.60
C GLU A 93 -13.36 12.29 1.54
N GLN A 94 -14.07 11.92 0.49
CA GLN A 94 -14.51 10.52 0.26
C GLN A 94 -13.31 9.58 0.12
N VAL A 95 -12.36 9.89 -0.76
CA VAL A 95 -11.15 9.09 -0.99
C VAL A 95 -10.35 8.98 0.31
N LYS A 96 -10.13 10.08 1.03
CA LYS A 96 -9.39 10.08 2.30
C LYS A 96 -10.06 9.18 3.35
N THR A 97 -11.37 9.26 3.47
CA THR A 97 -12.15 8.46 4.44
C THR A 97 -12.11 6.98 4.08
N GLN A 98 -12.33 6.64 2.81
CA GLN A 98 -12.31 5.25 2.34
C GLN A 98 -10.93 4.62 2.45
N VAL A 99 -9.87 5.31 2.00
CA VAL A 99 -8.48 4.84 2.12
C VAL A 99 -8.13 4.60 3.58
N LYS A 100 -8.45 5.55 4.46
CA LYS A 100 -8.20 5.39 5.90
C LYS A 100 -8.92 4.17 6.47
N ALA A 101 -10.19 3.96 6.14
CA ALA A 101 -10.97 2.82 6.61
C ALA A 101 -10.40 1.48 6.10
N GLN A 102 -10.01 1.42 4.82
CA GLN A 102 -9.39 0.21 4.25
C GLN A 102 -8.03 -0.09 4.89
N VAL A 103 -7.17 0.91 5.05
CA VAL A 103 -5.86 0.74 5.70
C VAL A 103 -6.04 0.26 7.15
N SER A 104 -6.97 0.85 7.91
CA SER A 104 -7.26 0.40 9.27
C SER A 104 -7.79 -1.04 9.34
N ARG A 105 -8.48 -1.52 8.29
CA ARG A 105 -8.96 -2.90 8.21
C ARG A 105 -7.88 -3.90 7.79
N ILE A 106 -6.99 -3.53 6.87
CA ILE A 106 -5.99 -4.44 6.30
C ILE A 106 -4.73 -4.54 7.17
N LEU A 107 -4.27 -3.43 7.75
CA LEU A 107 -3.00 -3.36 8.48
C LEU A 107 -2.91 -4.38 9.64
N PRO A 108 -3.94 -4.60 10.47
CA PRO A 108 -3.88 -5.60 11.53
C PRO A 108 -3.68 -7.03 11.01
N GLY A 109 -4.36 -7.39 9.91
CA GLY A 109 -4.25 -8.72 9.32
C GLY A 109 -2.87 -9.01 8.74
N ILE A 110 -2.23 -8.01 8.12
CA ILE A 110 -0.84 -8.13 7.68
C ILE A 110 0.10 -8.29 8.88
N LYS A 111 -0.10 -7.49 9.94
CA LYS A 111 0.74 -7.57 11.14
C LYS A 111 0.66 -8.95 11.79
N GLU A 112 -0.55 -9.49 11.92
CA GLU A 112 -0.80 -10.78 12.55
C GLU A 112 -0.22 -11.94 11.71
N SER A 113 -0.39 -11.91 10.38
CA SER A 113 0.12 -12.96 9.50
C SER A 113 1.64 -13.02 9.51
N VAL A 114 2.31 -11.86 9.43
CA VAL A 114 3.77 -11.75 9.51
C VAL A 114 4.27 -12.25 10.87
N ASN A 115 3.61 -11.88 11.96
CA ASN A 115 4.02 -12.31 13.30
C ASN A 115 3.88 -13.83 13.47
N THR A 116 2.76 -14.41 13.04
CA THR A 116 2.52 -15.86 13.10
C THR A 116 3.54 -16.64 12.28
N GLN A 117 3.84 -16.17 11.06
CA GLN A 117 4.83 -16.80 10.20
C GLN A 117 6.23 -16.74 10.81
N LEU A 118 6.62 -15.58 11.34
CA LEU A 118 7.92 -15.39 11.98
C LEU A 118 8.08 -16.30 13.21
N GLU A 119 7.06 -16.39 14.06
CA GLU A 119 7.08 -17.26 15.24
C GLU A 119 7.29 -18.74 14.85
N ALA A 120 6.57 -19.21 13.82
CA ALA A 120 6.72 -20.59 13.32
C ALA A 120 8.13 -20.86 12.75
N GLU A 121 8.70 -19.93 11.99
CA GLU A 121 10.05 -20.06 11.44
C GLU A 121 11.12 -20.03 12.55
N VAL A 122 10.98 -19.14 13.54
CA VAL A 122 11.89 -19.07 14.68
C VAL A 122 11.84 -20.36 15.49
N LEU A 123 10.64 -20.89 15.77
CA LEU A 123 10.48 -22.12 16.54
C LEU A 123 11.09 -23.33 15.82
N THR A 124 10.85 -23.45 14.51
CA THR A 124 11.41 -24.54 13.70
C THR A 124 12.94 -24.44 13.64
N ARG A 125 13.49 -23.27 13.31
CA ARG A 125 14.94 -23.05 13.25
C ARG A 125 15.63 -23.26 14.60
N SER A 126 15.03 -22.78 15.69
CA SER A 126 15.51 -23.00 17.06
C SER A 126 15.52 -24.49 17.41
N SER A 127 14.46 -25.21 17.07
CA SER A 127 14.37 -26.67 17.31
C SER A 127 15.47 -27.42 16.57
N HIS A 128 15.76 -27.06 15.32
CA HIS A 128 16.85 -27.68 14.55
C HIS A 128 18.22 -27.33 15.16
N SER A 129 18.43 -26.07 15.55
CA SER A 129 19.65 -25.65 16.23
C SER A 129 19.88 -26.38 17.54
N SER A 130 18.85 -26.54 18.37
CA SER A 130 18.92 -27.26 19.65
C SER A 130 19.20 -28.75 19.45
N LYS A 131 18.58 -29.39 18.47
CA LYS A 131 18.88 -30.79 18.11
C LYS A 131 20.34 -30.96 17.68
N THR A 132 20.84 -30.11 16.78
CA THR A 132 22.24 -30.12 16.37
C THR A 132 23.18 -29.82 17.55
N SER A 133 22.84 -28.85 18.40
CA SER A 133 23.63 -28.52 19.59
C SER A 133 23.71 -29.69 20.58
N TYR A 134 22.63 -30.44 20.77
CA TYR A 134 22.60 -31.58 21.67
C TYR A 134 23.47 -32.74 21.14
N VAL A 135 23.35 -33.06 19.84
CA VAL A 135 24.18 -34.09 19.19
C VAL A 135 25.66 -33.72 19.29
N VAL A 136 26.02 -32.49 18.92
CA VAL A 136 27.42 -32.02 19.00
C VAL A 136 27.95 -32.03 20.44
N ALA A 137 27.12 -31.71 21.43
CA ALA A 137 27.52 -31.77 22.84
C ALA A 137 27.76 -33.20 23.33
N ALA A 138 26.96 -34.17 22.87
CA ALA A 138 27.14 -35.59 23.16
C ALA A 138 28.47 -36.09 22.58
N ASP A 139 28.73 -35.86 21.29
CA ASP A 139 29.97 -36.26 20.61
C ASP A 139 31.21 -35.66 21.30
N LEU A 140 31.14 -34.38 21.68
CA LEU A 140 32.23 -33.71 22.39
C LEU A 140 32.47 -34.29 23.80
N SER A 141 31.41 -34.73 24.48
CA SER A 141 31.52 -35.38 25.79
C SER A 141 32.13 -36.78 25.70
N GLU A 142 31.77 -37.55 24.66
CA GLU A 142 32.35 -38.86 24.35
C GLU A 142 33.84 -38.73 24.04
N MET A 143 34.23 -37.75 23.21
CA MET A 143 35.64 -37.47 22.90
C MET A 143 36.46 -37.10 24.16
N LYS A 144 35.87 -36.34 25.11
CA LYS A 144 36.51 -36.03 26.40
C LYS A 144 36.71 -37.28 27.26
N LEU A 145 35.75 -38.20 27.28
CA LEU A 145 35.85 -39.46 28.01
C LEU A 145 36.93 -40.37 27.41
N ASN A 146 36.97 -40.50 26.08
CA ASN A 146 38.01 -41.26 25.37
C ASN A 146 39.40 -40.74 25.71
N LYS A 147 39.61 -39.42 25.71
CA LYS A 147 40.89 -38.81 26.14
C LYS A 147 41.29 -39.22 27.56
N ILE A 148 40.38 -39.11 28.53
CA ILE A 148 40.66 -39.46 29.93
C ILE A 148 41.00 -40.95 30.06
N LEU A 149 40.33 -41.81 29.30
CA LEU A 149 40.58 -43.25 29.32
C LEU A 149 41.97 -43.58 28.77
N ILE A 150 42.37 -42.98 27.64
CA ILE A 150 43.71 -43.11 27.06
C ILE A 150 44.78 -42.71 28.08
N GLU A 151 44.66 -41.52 28.69
CA GLU A 151 45.62 -41.03 29.70
C GLU A 151 45.73 -41.97 30.91
N LYS A 152 44.61 -42.54 31.37
CA LYS A 152 44.61 -43.50 32.49
C LYS A 152 45.29 -44.82 32.10
N MET A 153 45.07 -45.32 30.90
CA MET A 153 45.69 -46.56 30.40
C MET A 153 47.21 -46.41 30.26
N GLU A 154 47.68 -45.24 29.81
CA GLU A 154 49.11 -44.90 29.76
C GLU A 154 49.75 -44.84 31.14
N ARG A 155 49.14 -44.10 32.09
CA ARG A 155 49.68 -43.96 33.45
C ARG A 155 49.75 -45.29 34.21
N ASN A 156 48.78 -46.18 33.99
CA ASN A 156 48.70 -47.45 34.71
C ASN A 156 49.54 -48.59 34.12
N LYS A 157 50.31 -48.35 33.04
CA LYS A 157 51.03 -49.40 32.27
C LYS A 157 50.15 -50.60 31.87
N PHE A 158 48.83 -50.41 31.75
CA PHE A 158 47.88 -51.49 31.40
C PHE A 158 48.09 -51.98 29.95
N ILE A 159 48.64 -51.13 29.09
CA ILE A 159 48.92 -51.39 27.66
C ILE A 159 49.79 -52.64 27.42
N GLN A 160 50.50 -53.13 28.44
CA GLN A 160 51.38 -54.31 28.34
C GLN A 160 50.81 -55.61 28.94
N ARG A 161 49.61 -55.61 29.53
CA ARG A 161 49.12 -56.78 30.30
C ARG A 161 48.34 -57.81 29.48
N SER A 162 47.64 -57.42 28.43
CA SER A 162 46.97 -58.37 27.52
C SER A 162 46.85 -57.84 26.10
N GLU A 163 46.70 -58.76 25.14
CA GLU A 163 46.46 -58.43 23.73
C GLU A 163 45.17 -57.61 23.55
N GLU A 164 44.10 -57.92 24.30
CA GLU A 164 42.85 -57.15 24.22
C GLU A 164 43.02 -55.69 24.67
N GLN A 165 43.83 -55.45 25.71
CA GLN A 165 44.09 -54.10 26.22
C GLN A 165 44.90 -53.26 25.22
N ARG A 166 45.85 -53.90 24.52
CA ARG A 166 46.62 -53.24 23.45
C ARG A 166 45.75 -52.89 22.25
N ASN A 167 44.88 -53.81 21.84
CA ASN A 167 43.92 -53.58 20.75
C ASN A 167 42.91 -52.48 21.11
N LEU A 168 42.40 -52.47 22.34
CA LEU A 168 41.50 -51.43 22.84
C LEU A 168 42.17 -50.05 22.87
N TYR A 169 43.41 -49.96 23.37
CA TYR A 169 44.16 -48.71 23.38
C TYR A 169 44.38 -48.17 21.96
N LYS A 170 44.79 -49.04 21.03
CA LYS A 170 44.99 -48.66 19.62
C LYS A 170 43.70 -48.12 19.00
N ALA A 171 42.58 -48.83 19.18
CA ALA A 171 41.28 -48.41 18.67
C ALA A 171 40.81 -47.07 19.26
N LEU A 172 41.02 -46.84 20.56
CA LEU A 172 40.66 -45.58 21.23
C LEU A 172 41.50 -44.40 20.70
N VAL A 173 42.80 -44.60 20.51
CA VAL A 173 43.69 -43.56 19.95
C VAL A 173 43.30 -43.24 18.51
N GLU A 174 43.08 -44.26 17.67
CA GLU A 174 42.64 -44.06 16.28
C GLU A 174 41.29 -43.34 16.17
N ALA A 175 40.31 -43.70 17.00
CA ALA A 175 39.02 -43.02 17.06
C ALA A 175 39.15 -41.57 17.53
N TYR A 176 39.93 -41.31 18.59
CA TYR A 176 40.15 -39.97 19.11
C TYR A 176 40.84 -39.05 18.10
N ASP A 177 41.86 -39.53 17.38
CA ASP A 177 42.56 -38.76 16.36
C ASP A 177 41.68 -38.48 15.14
N ALA A 178 40.84 -39.44 14.74
CA ALA A 178 39.85 -39.25 13.68
C ALA A 178 38.82 -38.16 14.04
N ASP A 179 38.19 -38.27 15.22
CA ASP A 179 37.20 -37.31 15.71
C ASP A 179 37.79 -35.90 15.87
N LYS A 180 39.02 -35.81 16.36
CA LYS A 180 39.76 -34.53 16.47
C LYS A 180 39.96 -33.89 15.10
N THR A 181 40.34 -34.67 14.10
CA THR A 181 40.51 -34.18 12.71
C THR A 181 39.19 -33.68 12.12
N ILE A 182 38.07 -34.38 12.37
CA ILE A 182 36.73 -33.96 11.95
C ILE A 182 36.34 -32.63 12.62
N LEU A 183 36.66 -32.45 13.91
CA LEU A 183 36.35 -31.24 14.64
C LEU A 183 37.18 -30.03 14.16
N ASP A 184 38.47 -30.23 13.92
CA ASP A 184 39.39 -29.19 13.44
C ASP A 184 38.96 -28.70 12.04
N THR A 185 38.60 -29.61 11.12
CA THR A 185 38.09 -29.27 9.78
C THR A 185 36.72 -28.58 9.81
N TYR A 186 35.85 -28.92 10.77
CA TYR A 186 34.57 -28.22 10.98
C TYR A 186 34.78 -26.77 11.45
N GLY A 187 35.76 -26.54 12.32
CA GLY A 187 36.17 -25.20 12.78
C GLY A 187 36.60 -24.30 11.62
N GLU A 188 37.42 -24.82 10.71
CA GLU A 188 37.88 -24.10 9.51
C GLU A 188 36.74 -23.81 8.53
N SER A 189 35.84 -24.78 8.28
CA SER A 189 34.69 -24.62 7.39
C SER A 189 33.70 -23.55 7.87
N LYS A 190 33.46 -23.44 9.19
CA LYS A 190 32.63 -22.36 9.76
C LYS A 190 33.25 -20.98 9.62
N ILE A 191 34.58 -20.85 9.66
CA ILE A 191 35.28 -19.57 9.45
C ILE A 191 35.18 -19.16 7.97
N LEU A 192 35.33 -20.12 7.06
CA LEU A 192 35.28 -19.87 5.61
C LEU A 192 33.90 -19.35 5.16
N LYS A 193 32.81 -19.93 5.68
CA LYS A 193 31.42 -19.51 5.36
C LYS A 193 31.00 -18.13 5.91
N ARG A 194 31.79 -17.51 6.79
CA ARG A 194 31.51 -16.15 7.30
C ARG A 194 32.26 -15.04 6.54
N ARG A 195 33.23 -15.38 5.69
CA ARG A 195 34.04 -14.42 4.92
C ARG A 195 33.55 -14.19 3.48
N HIS A 196 32.62 -15.02 3.01
CA HIS A 196 31.98 -14.91 1.70
C HIS A 196 30.49 -14.60 1.88
#